data_AF-A0ABD1ZR80-F1
#
_entry.id   AF-A0ABD1ZR80-F1
#
_cell.length_a   1.000
_cell.length_b   1.000
_cell.length_c   1.000
_cell.angle_alpha   90.00
_cell.angle_beta   90.00
_cell.angle_gamma   90.00
#
_symmetry.space_group_name_H-M   'P 1'
#
loop_
_entity.id
_entity.type
_entity.pdbx_description
1 polymer ?
#
loop_
_entity_poly.entity_id
_entity_poly.type
_entity_poly.pdbx_seq_one_letter_code
_entity_poly.pdbx_strand_id
1 'polypeptide(L)' 'MRRADYIGAKKGNREALRNLVRYQFRSNMHETDPIKIQECKDAAVRGLFNHMFYEASNMSDPLSRWTGIHD' A
#
# COMPACT_ATOMS: atom_id res chain seq x y z
N MET A 1 -5.84 -5.95 -2.67
CA MET A 1 -4.97 -7.01 -3.21
C MET A 1 -4.18 -6.58 -4.43
N ARG A 2 -4.82 -6.15 -5.54
CA ARG A 2 -4.13 -5.73 -6.79
C ARG A 2 -2.91 -4.82 -6.61
N ARG A 3 -2.99 -3.83 -5.71
CA ARG A 3 -1.89 -2.90 -5.44
C ARG A 3 -0.69 -3.59 -4.78
N ALA A 4 -0.91 -4.47 -3.80
CA ALA A 4 0.15 -5.26 -3.19
C ALA A 4 0.81 -6.19 -4.22
N ASP A 5 0.02 -6.75 -5.15
CA ASP A 5 0.55 -7.59 -6.22
C ASP A 5 1.45 -6.81 -7.18
N TYR A 6 1.05 -5.59 -7.53
CA TYR A 6 1.81 -4.67 -8.39
C TYR A 6 3.10 -4.20 -7.71
N ILE A 7 3.01 -3.68 -6.48
CA ILE A 7 4.20 -3.21 -5.73
C ILE A 7 5.19 -4.36 -5.54
N GLY A 8 4.68 -5.51 -5.09
CA GLY A 8 5.53 -6.66 -4.82
C GLY A 8 6.06 -7.35 -6.08
N ALA A 9 5.42 -7.17 -7.24
CA ALA A 9 6.02 -7.52 -8.53
C ALA A 9 7.28 -6.69 -8.79
N LYS A 10 7.17 -5.36 -8.61
CA LYS A 10 8.24 -4.40 -8.86
C LYS A 10 9.42 -4.55 -7.90
N LYS A 11 9.16 -4.94 -6.65
CA LYS A 11 10.16 -5.04 -5.57
C LYS A 11 10.58 -6.49 -5.25
N GLY A 12 10.07 -7.50 -5.97
CA GLY A 12 10.45 -8.91 -5.79
C GLY A 12 9.93 -9.58 -4.50
N ASN A 13 9.01 -8.96 -3.77
CA ASN A 13 8.52 -9.42 -2.46
C ASN A 13 6.98 -9.59 -2.40
N ARG A 14 6.38 -9.96 -3.53
CA ARG A 14 4.92 -10.08 -3.72
C ARG A 14 4.20 -10.85 -2.62
N GLU A 15 4.70 -12.03 -2.27
CA GLU A 15 4.04 -12.89 -1.30
C GLU A 15 4.08 -12.31 0.11
N ALA A 16 5.21 -11.73 0.52
CA ALA A 16 5.36 -11.07 1.81
C ALA A 16 4.37 -9.89 1.96
N LEU A 17 4.28 -9.01 0.96
CA LEU A 17 3.32 -7.89 0.97
C LEU A 17 1.87 -8.36 1.01
N ARG A 18 1.56 -9.42 0.26
CA ARG A 18 0.22 -10.02 0.24
C ARG A 18 -0.17 -10.59 1.60
N ASN A 19 0.78 -11.26 2.26
CA ASN A 19 0.58 -11.85 3.58
C ASN A 19 0.43 -10.76 4.64
N LEU A 20 1.21 -9.67 4.56
CA LEU A 20 1.07 -8.52 5.46
C LEU A 20 -0.32 -7.88 5.38
N VAL A 21 -0.82 -7.64 4.16
CA VAL A 21 -2.18 -7.11 3.97
C VAL A 21 -3.21 -8.08 4.55
N ARG A 22 -3.11 -9.38 4.26
CA ARG A 22 -4.05 -10.37 4.82
C ARG A 22 -4.00 -10.45 6.34
N TYR A 23 -2.81 -10.38 6.92
CA TYR A 23 -2.62 -10.39 8.36
C TYR A 23 -3.39 -9.23 9.00
N GLN A 24 -3.22 -8.00 8.51
CA GLN A 24 -3.91 -6.83 9.04
C GLN A 24 -5.43 -6.98 9.03
N PHE A 25 -6.00 -7.52 7.95
CA PHE A 25 -7.44 -7.75 7.85
C PHE A 25 -7.92 -8.88 8.77
N ARG A 26 -7.14 -9.96 8.90
CA ARG A 26 -7.45 -11.07 9.81
C ARG A 26 -7.43 -10.65 11.28
N SER A 27 -6.43 -9.86 11.67
CA SER A 27 -6.30 -9.38 13.06
C SER A 27 -7.49 -8.52 13.52
N ASN A 28 -8.25 -7.94 12.59
CA ASN A 28 -9.43 -7.12 12.88
C ASN A 28 -10.74 -7.78 12.43
N MET A 29 -10.72 -9.07 12.03
CA MET A 29 -11.88 -9.69 11.35
C MET A 29 -13.10 -9.92 12.25
N HIS A 30 -12.90 -9.91 13.57
CA HIS A 30 -13.94 -10.10 14.57
C HIS A 30 -14.33 -8.80 15.27
N GLU A 31 -13.84 -7.65 14.80
CA GLU A 31 -14.29 -6.37 15.31
C GLU A 31 -15.77 -6.16 14.97
N THR A 32 -16.55 -5.75 15.97
CA THR A 32 -18.00 -5.52 15.86
C THR A 32 -18.39 -4.09 16.19
N ASP A 33 -17.48 -3.30 16.77
CA ASP A 33 -17.71 -1.89 17.04
C ASP A 33 -17.76 -1.11 15.71
N PRO A 34 -18.89 -0.48 15.38
CA PRO A 34 -19.06 0.22 14.11
C PRO A 34 -18.09 1.39 13.94
N ILE A 35 -17.67 2.04 15.04
CA ILE A 35 -16.73 3.17 14.99
C ILE A 35 -15.35 2.64 14.61
N LYS A 36 -14.85 1.62 15.30
CA LYS A 36 -13.55 1.02 15.01
C LYS A 36 -13.46 0.41 13.62
N ILE A 37 -14.55 -0.22 13.15
CA ILE A 37 -14.62 -0.72 11.76
C ILE A 37 -14.44 0.44 10.78
N GLN A 38 -15.10 1.57 11.02
CA GLN A 38 -14.97 2.73 10.15
C GLN A 38 -13.56 3.32 10.20
N GLU A 39 -12.95 3.43 11.38
CA GLU A 39 -11.56 3.87 11.53
C GLU A 39 -10.58 2.95 10.79
N CYS A 40 -10.78 1.63 10.85
CA CYS A 40 -9.95 0.68 10.11
C CYS A 40 -10.09 0.86 8.59
N LYS A 41 -11.31 1.12 8.10
CA LYS A 41 -11.54 1.41 6.67
C LYS A 41 -10.85 2.71 6.27
N ASP A 42 -11.03 3.77 7.05
CA ASP A 42 -10.45 5.09 6.77
C ASP A 42 -8.92 5.02 6.77
N ALA A 43 -8.33 4.31 7.74
CA ALA A 43 -6.89 4.07 7.80
C ALA A 43 -6.38 3.32 6.55
N ALA A 44 -7.10 2.29 6.11
CA ALA A 44 -6.75 1.54 4.90
C ALA A 44 -6.84 2.41 3.64
N VAL A 45 -7.87 3.24 3.52
CA VAL A 45 -8.05 4.18 2.40
C VAL A 45 -6.91 5.21 2.39
N ARG A 46 -6.59 5.82 3.53
CA ARG A 46 -5.47 6.77 3.67
C ARG A 46 -4.15 6.11 3.30
N GLY A 47 -3.88 4.90 3.79
CA GLY A 47 -2.65 4.16 3.45
C GLY A 47 -2.52 3.89 1.95
N LEU A 48 -3.61 3.53 1.28
CA LEU A 48 -3.63 3.33 -0.17
C LEU A 48 -3.37 4.65 -0.92
N PHE A 49 -4.07 5.72 -0.56
CA PHE A 49 -3.91 7.04 -1.17
C PHE A 49 -2.50 7.58 -1.00
N ASN A 50 -1.93 7.50 0.21
CA ASN A 50 -0.57 7.95 0.49
C ASN A 50 0.45 7.24 -0.42
N HIS A 51 0.31 5.92 -0.57
CA HIS A 51 1.18 5.17 -1.49
C HIS A 51 0.95 5.55 -2.96
N MET A 52 -0.30 5.77 -3.39
CA MET A 52 -0.59 6.22 -4.76
C MET A 52 0.01 7.59 -5.05
N PHE A 53 -0.10 8.52 -4.10
CA PHE A 53 0.47 9.85 -4.21
C PHE A 53 2.00 9.82 -4.27
N TYR A 54 2.64 9.07 -3.37
CA TYR A 54 4.10 8.86 -3.39
C TYR A 54 4.59 8.28 -4.72
N GLU A 55 3.85 7.33 -5.29
CA GLU A 55 4.24 6.78 -6.59
C GLU A 55 4.08 7.81 -7.72
N ALA A 56 3.00 8.59 -7.70
CA ALA A 56 2.75 9.65 -8.69
C ALA A 56 3.81 10.76 -8.61
N SER A 57 4.21 11.18 -7.40
CA SER A 57 5.26 12.19 -7.21
C SER A 57 6.60 11.70 -7.73
N ASN A 58 6.95 10.42 -7.51
CA ASN A 58 8.19 9.83 -8.01
C ASN A 58 8.20 9.67 -9.54
N MET A 59 7.03 9.57 -10.19
CA MET A 59 6.93 9.53 -11.66
C MET A 59 7.03 10.92 -12.29
N SER A 60 6.64 11.98 -11.57
CA SER A 60 6.65 13.35 -12.07
C SER A 60 7.99 14.06 -11.94
N ASP A 61 8.99 13.46 -11.27
CA ASP A 61 10.33 14.04 -11.14
C ASP A 61 11.12 13.93 -12.46
N PRO A 62 11.42 15.05 -13.15
CA PRO A 62 12.16 15.05 -14.41
C PRO A 62 13.59 14.51 -14.27
N LEU A 63 14.19 14.58 -13.07
CA LEU A 63 15.56 14.14 -12.81
C LEU A 63 15.66 12.62 -12.67
N SER A 64 14.63 11.96 -12.11
CA SER A 64 14.54 10.50 -11.98
C SER A 64 14.56 9.77 -13.33
N ARG A 65 14.01 10.40 -14.38
CA ARG A 65 13.98 9.84 -15.74
C ARG A 65 15.32 9.92 -16.48
N TRP A 66 16.25 10.77 -16.02
CA TRP A 66 17.56 11.00 -16.66
C TRP A 66 18.73 10.32 -15.94
N THR A 67 18.67 10.15 -14.61
CA THR A 67 19.84 9.68 -13.84
C THR A 67 19.84 8.18 -13.53
N GLY A 68 18.70 7.49 -13.61
CA GLY A 68 18.64 6.04 -13.37
C GLY A 68 19.05 5.59 -11.96
N ILE A 69 19.09 6.50 -10.99
CA ILE A 69 19.44 6.20 -9.60
C ILE A 69 18.14 6.03 -8.81
N HIS A 70 17.94 4.83 -8.24
CA HIS A 70 16.87 4.55 -7.29
C HIS A 70 17.48 4.45 -5.88
N ASP A 71 17.15 5.41 -5.02
CA ASP A 71 17.32 5.28 -3.56
C ASP A 71 16.25 4.35 -2.96
#